data_AF-A0AA90QZ11-F1
#
_entry.id   AF-A0AA90QZ11-F1
#
_cell.length_a   1.000
_cell.length_b   1.000
_cell.length_c   1.000
_cell.angle_alpha   90.00
_cell.angle_beta   90.00
_cell.angle_gamma   90.00
#
_symmetry.space_group_name_H-M   'P 1'
#
loop_
_entity.id
_entity.type
_entity.pdbx_description
1 polymer ?
#
loop_
_entity_poly.entity_id
_entity_poly.type
_entity_poly.pdbx_seq_one_letter_code
_entity_poly.pdbx_strand_id
1 'polypeptide(L)'
;MRIPRLASPAVIVAAVLAPSSHAAVSKVDVGAVLPRAALLKEGVHHYLRYLRSGESRIPADIITREIRFTTEDGQKRMQIRQRYDTAPSAASLKTVSSWFDAGSLRPRTHERIVEKDGKRVVGGSFSHPIKSPA
;
A
#
# COMPACT_ATOMS: atom_id res chain seq x y z
N MET A 1 -19.85 55.40 33.46
CA MET A 1 -20.74 54.73 32.48
C MET A 1 -19.91 53.77 31.64
N ARG A 2 -20.12 52.46 31.76
CA ARG A 2 -19.48 51.41 30.94
C ARG A 2 -20.58 50.71 30.16
N ILE A 3 -20.50 50.74 28.83
CA ILE A 3 -21.47 50.09 27.93
C ILE A 3 -21.04 48.63 27.77
N PRO A 4 -21.93 47.63 27.97
CA PRO A 4 -21.59 46.23 27.69
C PRO A 4 -21.63 45.98 26.18
N ARG A 5 -20.55 45.42 25.63
CA ARG A 5 -20.53 44.83 24.28
C ARG A 5 -21.34 43.53 24.32
N LEU A 6 -22.47 43.49 23.61
CA LEU A 6 -23.12 42.22 23.27
C LEU A 6 -22.20 41.47 22.29
N ALA A 7 -21.83 40.23 22.63
CA ALA A 7 -21.18 39.32 21.72
C ALA A 7 -22.23 38.76 20.74
N SER A 8 -22.02 38.94 19.43
CA SER A 8 -22.87 38.37 18.37
C SER A 8 -22.81 36.84 18.38
N PRO A 9 -23.94 36.12 18.36
CA PRO A 9 -23.99 34.65 18.35
C PRO A 9 -23.80 34.03 16.96
N ALA A 10 -23.18 34.75 16.01
CA ALA A 10 -23.25 34.44 14.58
C ALA A 10 -22.30 33.32 14.09
N VAL A 11 -21.56 32.62 14.97
CA VAL A 11 -20.46 31.73 14.52
C VAL A 11 -20.82 30.23 14.52
N ILE A 12 -21.96 29.81 15.08
CA ILE A 12 -22.23 28.36 15.27
C ILE A 12 -22.78 27.66 14.01
N VAL A 13 -23.34 28.38 13.03
CA VAL A 13 -24.04 27.75 11.89
C VAL A 13 -23.08 27.23 10.78
N ALA A 14 -21.82 27.69 10.73
CA ALA A 14 -20.91 27.32 9.65
C ALA A 14 -20.38 25.86 9.72
N ALA A 15 -20.50 25.17 10.86
CA ALA A 15 -19.98 23.82 11.02
C ALA A 15 -20.90 22.71 10.45
N VAL A 16 -22.15 23.01 10.12
CA VAL A 16 -23.15 22.00 9.69
C VAL A 16 -23.06 21.70 8.18
N LEU A 17 -22.35 22.52 7.41
CA LEU A 17 -22.20 22.37 5.96
C LEU A 17 -20.84 21.79 5.55
N ALA A 18 -20.09 21.17 6.46
CA ALA A 18 -18.91 20.42 6.05
C ALA A 18 -19.36 19.30 5.11
N PRO A 19 -19.02 19.32 3.81
CA PRO A 19 -19.39 18.24 2.91
C PRO A 19 -18.75 16.98 3.46
N SER A 20 -19.57 16.00 3.84
CA SER A 20 -19.12 14.65 4.11
C SER A 20 -18.45 14.16 2.82
N SER A 21 -17.12 14.13 2.83
CA SER A 21 -16.30 13.61 1.74
C SER A 21 -16.54 12.10 1.66
N HIS A 22 -17.65 11.72 1.02
CA HIS A 22 -17.86 10.37 0.55
C HIS A 22 -17.02 10.23 -0.70
N ALA A 23 -15.83 9.66 -0.55
CA ALA A 23 -15.03 9.24 -1.69
C ALA A 23 -15.87 8.26 -2.52
N ALA A 24 -16.32 8.70 -3.71
CA ALA A 24 -17.04 7.83 -4.62
C ALA A 24 -16.16 6.62 -4.95
N VAL A 25 -16.73 5.42 -4.86
CA VAL A 25 -16.04 4.19 -5.23
C VAL A 25 -15.79 4.23 -6.74
N SER A 26 -14.54 4.45 -7.15
CA SER A 26 -14.16 4.38 -8.56
C SER A 26 -13.80 2.94 -8.93
N LYS A 27 -14.34 2.47 -10.06
CA LYS A 27 -13.83 1.26 -10.70
C LYS A 27 -12.48 1.59 -11.33
N VAL A 28 -11.51 0.69 -11.18
CA VAL A 28 -10.19 0.82 -11.80
C VAL A 28 -9.96 -0.43 -12.64
N ASP A 29 -9.92 -0.24 -13.96
CA ASP A 29 -9.68 -1.34 -14.89
C ASP A 29 -8.23 -1.80 -14.80
N VAL A 30 -8.02 -3.11 -14.87
CA VAL A 30 -6.67 -3.69 -14.79
C VAL A 30 -5.84 -3.23 -15.99
N GLY A 31 -4.75 -2.52 -15.71
CA GLY A 31 -3.84 -2.01 -16.73
C GLY A 31 -4.17 -0.60 -17.24
N ALA A 32 -5.25 0.03 -16.77
CA ALA A 32 -5.46 1.45 -16.97
C ALA A 32 -4.37 2.27 -16.26
N VAL A 33 -4.02 3.42 -16.81
CA VAL A 33 -3.06 4.34 -16.18
C VAL A 33 -3.65 4.86 -14.87
N LEU A 34 -2.89 4.74 -13.78
CA LEU A 34 -3.35 5.21 -12.48
C LEU A 34 -3.14 6.73 -12.36
N PRO A 35 -4.15 7.52 -11.94
CA PRO A 35 -4.06 8.98 -11.84
C PRO A 35 -2.90 9.49 -10.97
N ARG A 36 -2.48 8.67 -10.00
CA ARG A 36 -1.43 9.00 -9.03
C ARG A 36 -0.17 8.17 -9.20
N ALA A 37 0.01 7.50 -10.34
CA ALA A 37 1.19 6.64 -10.57
C ALA A 37 2.52 7.38 -10.39
N ALA A 38 2.56 8.68 -10.72
CA ALA A 38 3.75 9.53 -10.57
C ALA A 38 4.20 9.73 -9.12
N LEU A 39 3.35 9.40 -8.14
CA LEU A 39 3.70 9.45 -6.71
C LEU A 39 4.51 8.23 -6.26
N LEU A 40 4.53 7.15 -7.04
CA LEU A 40 5.42 6.03 -6.77
C LEU A 40 6.86 6.45 -7.07
N LYS A 41 7.73 6.30 -6.06
CA LYS A 41 9.15 6.61 -6.13
C LYS A 41 9.95 5.35 -5.87
N GLU A 42 11.14 5.31 -6.45
CA GLU A 42 12.14 4.32 -6.06
C GLU A 42 12.55 4.54 -4.61
N GLY A 43 12.88 3.45 -3.94
CA GLY A 43 13.39 3.52 -2.60
C GLY A 43 13.09 2.28 -1.77
N VAL A 44 13.65 2.30 -0.57
CA VAL A 44 13.45 1.28 0.45
C VAL A 44 12.70 1.91 1.61
N HIS A 45 11.63 1.25 2.02
CA HIS A 45 10.78 1.68 3.13
C HIS A 45 10.66 0.55 4.15
N HIS A 46 10.74 0.90 5.43
CA HIS A 46 10.58 -0.04 6.54
C HIS A 46 9.29 0.25 7.29
N TYR A 47 8.54 -0.80 7.61
CA TYR A 47 7.27 -0.71 8.33
C TYR A 47 7.29 -1.70 9.49
N LEU A 48 6.90 -1.25 10.68
CA LEU A 48 6.62 -2.14 11.81
C LEU A 48 5.12 -2.42 11.84
N ARG A 49 4.73 -3.68 11.78
CA ARG A 49 3.35 -4.10 12.05
C ARG A 49 3.26 -4.67 13.45
N TYR A 50 2.18 -4.32 14.14
CA TYR A 50 1.87 -4.83 15.47
C TYR A 50 0.36 -5.01 15.62
N LEU A 51 -0.02 -5.91 16.52
CA LEU A 51 -1.40 -6.07 16.98
C LEU A 51 -1.58 -5.27 18.27
N ARG A 52 -2.74 -4.64 18.44
CA ARG A 52 -3.12 -3.99 19.70
C ARG A 52 -3.99 -4.94 20.51
N SER A 53 -3.64 -5.17 21.77
CA SER A 53 -4.42 -5.97 22.73
C SER A 53 -4.50 -5.19 24.04
N GLY A 54 -5.64 -4.56 24.30
CA GLY A 54 -5.78 -3.55 25.36
C GLY A 54 -4.77 -2.41 25.20
N GLU A 55 -3.96 -2.20 26.23
CA GLU A 55 -2.87 -1.20 26.25
C GLU A 55 -1.55 -1.73 25.67
N SER A 56 -1.47 -3.03 25.40
CA SER A 56 -0.26 -3.66 24.85
C SER A 56 -0.20 -3.56 23.32
N ARG A 57 1.02 -3.37 22.80
CA ARG A 57 1.34 -3.48 21.37
C ARG A 57 2.26 -4.67 21.17
N ILE A 58 1.79 -5.67 20.43
CA ILE A 58 2.50 -6.92 20.19
C ILE A 58 3.07 -6.89 18.77
N PRO A 59 4.41 -6.81 18.59
CA PRO A 59 5.02 -6.82 17.27
C PRO A 59 4.66 -8.09 16.49
N ALA A 60 4.28 -7.92 15.23
CA ALA A 60 3.99 -9.03 14.31
C ALA A 60 5.17 -9.26 13.37
N ASP A 61 5.61 -8.22 12.67
CA ASP A 61 6.76 -8.26 11.76
C ASP A 61 7.31 -6.87 11.45
N ILE A 62 8.54 -6.86 10.94
CA ILE A 62 9.11 -5.74 10.19
C ILE A 62 9.00 -6.06 8.70
N ILE A 63 8.43 -5.15 7.94
CA ILE A 63 8.37 -5.23 6.48
C ILE A 63 9.39 -4.27 5.90
N THR A 64 10.32 -4.80 5.11
CA THR A 64 11.14 -4.00 4.21
C THR A 64 10.54 -4.07 2.81
N ARG A 65 10.08 -2.94 2.27
CA ARG A 65 9.58 -2.81 0.89
C ARG A 65 10.58 -2.02 0.07
N GLU A 66 11.00 -2.59 -1.05
CA GLU A 66 11.82 -1.95 -2.05
C GLU A 66 11.02 -1.78 -3.34
N ILE A 67 11.08 -0.58 -3.93
CA ILE A 67 10.50 -0.26 -5.23
C ILE A 67 11.64 0.10 -6.18
N ARG A 68 11.68 -0.55 -7.34
CA ARG A 68 12.62 -0.29 -8.44
C ARG A 68 11.87 -0.13 -9.74
N PHE A 69 12.32 0.76 -10.62
CA PHE A 69 11.87 0.80 -12.01
C PHE A 69 13.01 0.36 -12.94
N THR A 70 12.64 -0.36 -13.99
CA THR A 70 13.57 -0.77 -15.05
C THR A 70 12.93 -0.50 -16.40
N THR A 71 13.73 -0.54 -17.47
CA THR A 71 13.23 -0.52 -18.84
C THR A 71 13.60 -1.85 -19.49
N GLU A 72 12.61 -2.61 -19.93
CA GLU A 72 12.75 -3.92 -20.57
C GLU A 72 11.94 -3.92 -21.87
N ASP A 73 12.55 -4.29 -23.00
CA ASP A 73 11.93 -4.26 -24.33
C ASP A 73 11.30 -2.90 -24.68
N GLY A 74 11.96 -1.80 -24.28
CA GLY A 74 11.48 -0.44 -24.47
C GLY A 74 10.27 -0.05 -23.60
N GLN A 75 9.83 -0.92 -22.70
CA GLN A 75 8.71 -0.67 -21.79
C GLN A 75 9.20 -0.46 -20.36
N LYS A 76 8.65 0.55 -19.68
CA LYS A 76 8.97 0.81 -18.27
C LYS A 76 8.27 -0.22 -17.38
N ARG A 77 9.06 -0.97 -16.60
CA ARG A 77 8.60 -1.95 -15.61
C ARG A 77 8.82 -1.43 -14.21
N MET A 78 8.10 -2.02 -13.27
CA MET A 78 8.27 -1.76 -11.85
C MET A 78 8.34 -3.09 -11.10
N GLN A 79 9.32 -3.20 -10.22
CA GLN A 79 9.40 -4.29 -9.25
C GLN A 79 9.08 -3.76 -7.86
N ILE A 80 8.23 -4.50 -7.14
CA ILE A 80 8.06 -4.35 -5.70
C ILE A 80 8.57 -5.61 -5.04
N ARG A 81 9.66 -5.49 -4.28
CA ARG A 81 10.17 -6.55 -3.42
C ARG A 81 9.79 -6.26 -1.97
N GLN A 82 9.26 -7.26 -1.28
CA GLN A 82 8.91 -7.15 0.13
C GLN A 82 9.56 -8.28 0.90
N ARG A 83 10.24 -7.94 1.98
CA ARG A 83 10.77 -8.87 2.98
C ARG A 83 9.97 -8.70 4.26
N TYR A 84 9.51 -9.81 4.82
CA TYR A 84 8.79 -9.88 6.08
C TYR A 84 9.66 -10.66 7.06
N ASP A 85 10.13 -9.98 8.10
CA ASP A 85 10.88 -10.55 9.21
C ASP A 85 9.90 -10.67 10.39
N THR A 86 9.39 -11.88 10.63
CA THR A 86 8.38 -12.09 11.68
C THR A 86 8.99 -12.10 13.08
N ALA A 87 8.15 -11.77 14.07
CA ALA A 87 8.57 -11.74 15.46
C ALA A 87 9.18 -13.09 15.92
N PRO A 88 10.10 -13.08 16.90
CA PRO A 88 10.81 -14.28 17.35
C PRO A 88 9.91 -15.45 17.78
N SER A 89 8.74 -15.15 18.36
CA SER A 89 7.76 -16.16 18.80
C SER A 89 7.15 -16.98 17.65
N ALA A 90 7.25 -16.50 16.41
CA ALA A 90 6.82 -17.19 15.20
C ALA A 90 7.83 -16.93 14.07
N ALA A 91 9.12 -17.11 14.38
CA ALA A 91 10.21 -16.74 13.49
C ALA A 91 10.09 -17.44 12.12
N SER A 92 10.06 -16.62 11.07
CA SER A 92 10.04 -17.01 9.68
C SER A 92 10.48 -15.81 8.85
N LEU A 93 11.08 -16.10 7.70
CA LEU A 93 11.44 -15.11 6.72
C LEU A 93 10.57 -15.33 5.48
N LYS A 94 9.82 -14.32 5.07
CA LYS A 94 9.07 -14.35 3.81
C LYS A 94 9.56 -13.26 2.89
N THR A 95 9.90 -13.61 1.65
CA THR A 95 10.16 -12.65 0.57
C THR A 95 9.06 -12.76 -0.48
N VAL A 96 8.61 -11.61 -0.99
CA VAL A 96 7.65 -11.49 -2.08
C VAL A 96 8.25 -10.58 -3.14
N SER A 97 8.25 -11.00 -4.39
CA SER A 97 8.73 -10.22 -5.53
C SER A 97 7.60 -10.13 -6.54
N SER A 98 7.15 -8.92 -6.85
CA SER A 98 6.05 -8.68 -7.78
C SER A 98 6.49 -7.71 -8.88
N TRP A 99 6.23 -8.08 -10.12
CA TRP A 99 6.53 -7.27 -11.29
C TRP A 99 5.27 -6.71 -11.92
N PHE A 100 5.38 -5.48 -12.40
CA PHE A 100 4.27 -4.73 -12.98
C PHE A 100 4.70 -3.87 -14.18
N ASP A 101 3.71 -3.48 -14.99
CA ASP A 101 3.86 -2.33 -15.87
C ASP A 101 3.89 -1.05 -15.03
N ALA A 102 4.90 -0.21 -15.24
CA ALA A 102 4.96 1.08 -14.57
C ALA A 102 3.83 1.99 -15.06
N GLY A 103 3.23 2.77 -14.16
CA GLY A 103 2.13 3.66 -14.51
C GLY A 103 0.73 3.05 -14.31
N SER A 104 0.57 1.75 -14.52
CA SER A 104 -0.74 1.08 -14.43
C SER A 104 -0.83 0.01 -13.35
N LEU A 105 0.31 -0.42 -12.76
CA LEU A 105 0.37 -1.56 -11.85
C LEU A 105 -0.24 -2.84 -12.44
N ARG A 106 -0.24 -2.98 -13.78
CA ARG A 106 -0.67 -4.22 -14.42
C ARG A 106 0.24 -5.36 -13.97
N PRO A 107 -0.27 -6.42 -13.33
CA PRO A 107 0.57 -7.51 -12.83
C PRO A 107 1.20 -8.29 -13.98
N ARG A 108 2.46 -8.68 -13.80
CA ARG A 108 3.23 -9.50 -14.74
C ARG A 108 3.58 -10.84 -14.13
N THR A 109 4.38 -10.82 -13.07
CA THR A 109 4.81 -12.03 -12.37
C THR A 109 4.80 -11.80 -10.87
N HIS A 110 4.70 -12.89 -10.12
CA HIS A 110 4.68 -12.87 -8.67
C HIS A 110 5.37 -14.12 -8.13
N GLU A 111 6.38 -13.90 -7.30
CA GLU A 111 7.09 -14.95 -6.59
C GLU A 111 7.00 -14.71 -5.09
N ARG A 112 6.82 -15.80 -4.35
CA ARG A 112 6.83 -15.84 -2.89
C ARG A 112 7.78 -16.93 -2.43
N ILE A 113 8.72 -16.56 -1.58
CA ILE A 113 9.63 -17.48 -0.89
C ILE A 113 9.35 -17.38 0.60
N VAL A 114 9.21 -18.52 1.28
CA VAL A 114 9.07 -18.61 2.73
C VAL A 114 10.14 -19.54 3.27
N GLU A 115 10.88 -19.07 4.27
CA GLU A 115 11.90 -19.81 5.00
C GLU A 115 11.47 -19.90 6.46
N LYS A 116 11.37 -21.12 6.97
CA LYS A 116 11.00 -21.40 8.36
C LYS A 116 11.62 -22.73 8.78
N ASP A 117 12.22 -22.77 9.97
CA ASP A 117 12.81 -23.98 10.55
C ASP A 117 13.80 -24.68 9.60
N GLY A 118 14.62 -23.88 8.89
CA GLY A 118 15.58 -24.37 7.88
C GLY A 118 14.95 -24.86 6.56
N LYS A 119 13.62 -24.91 6.47
CA LYS A 119 12.89 -25.30 5.25
C LYS A 119 12.56 -24.09 4.40
N ARG A 120 12.91 -24.15 3.11
CA ARG A 120 12.55 -23.16 2.11
C ARG A 120 11.42 -23.68 1.22
N VAL A 121 10.35 -22.89 1.09
CA VAL A 121 9.21 -23.16 0.22
C VAL A 121 9.08 -21.99 -0.76
N VAL A 122 9.10 -22.30 -2.05
CA VAL A 122 8.87 -21.33 -3.14
C VAL A 122 7.48 -21.56 -3.70
N GLY A 123 6.72 -20.51 -3.91
CA GLY A 123 5.41 -20.52 -4.56
C GLY A 123 5.12 -19.21 -5.25
N GLY A 124 4.04 -19.16 -6.03
CA GLY A 124 3.65 -17.99 -6.81
C GLY A 124 3.54 -18.30 -8.30
N SER A 125 2.65 -17.59 -8.99
CA SER A 125 2.48 -17.63 -10.43
C SER A 125 1.75 -16.37 -10.89
N PHE A 126 2.16 -15.82 -12.06
CA PHE A 126 1.24 -15.29 -13.09
C PHE A 126 1.93 -15.38 -14.45
N SER A 127 1.26 -16.01 -15.43
CA SER A 127 1.65 -16.10 -16.83
C SER A 127 0.47 -15.65 -17.72
N HIS A 128 0.66 -14.57 -18.48
CA HIS A 128 -0.21 -14.01 -19.53
C HIS A 128 -1.60 -13.44 -19.12
N PRO A 129 -2.15 -12.48 -19.91
CA PRO A 129 -3.08 -11.47 -19.40
C PRO A 129 -4.53 -11.98 -19.32
N ILE A 130 -5.24 -11.51 -18.29
CA ILE A 130 -6.71 -11.47 -18.27
C ILE A 130 -7.12 -10.54 -19.41
N LYS A 131 -7.65 -11.07 -20.51
CA LYS A 131 -8.40 -10.27 -21.49
C LYS A 131 -9.63 -9.72 -20.75
N SER A 132 -9.73 -8.39 -20.65
CA SER A 132 -11.02 -7.79 -20.29
C SER A 132 -12.01 -8.12 -21.42
N PRO A 133 -13.22 -8.62 -21.13
CA PRO A 133 -14.27 -8.65 -22.14
C PRO A 133 -14.58 -7.19 -22.54
N ALA A 134 -14.77 -7.00 -23.84
CA ALA A 134 -15.22 -5.76 -24.44
C ALA A 134 -16.69 -5.49 -24.12
#